data_AF-A0A7X3RVV9-F1
#
_entry.id   AF-A0A7X3RVV9-F1
#
_cell.length_a   1.000
_cell.length_b   1.000
_cell.length_c   1.000
_cell.angle_alpha   90.00
_cell.angle_beta   90.00
_cell.angle_gamma   90.00
#
_symmetry.space_group_name_H-M   'P 1'
#
loop_
_entity.id
_entity.type
_entity.pdbx_description
1 polymer ?
#
loop_
_entity_poly.entity_id
_entity_poly.type
_entity_poly.pdbx_seq_one_letter_code
_entity_poly.pdbx_strand_id
1 'polypeptide(L)' 'MFGQFGIWELILILAILLIIFGPSRLGDLGSSLGKGISGFRKSLRDDDPDNKEEGQSGT' A
#
# COMPACT_ATOMS: atom_id res chain seq x y z
N MET A 1 13.99 -7.41 24.13
CA MET A 1 13.10 -6.34 24.63
C MET A 1 12.96 -5.16 23.64
N PHE A 2 12.96 -5.40 22.32
CA PHE A 2 12.91 -4.33 21.29
C PHE A 2 11.77 -4.47 20.27
N GLY A 3 10.99 -5.56 20.30
CA GLY A 3 9.92 -5.79 19.32
C GLY A 3 8.62 -5.04 19.61
N GLN A 4 8.39 -4.64 20.86
CA GLN A 4 7.11 -4.04 21.27
C GLN A 4 7.14 -2.51 21.33
N PHE A 5 8.32 -1.90 21.45
CA PHE A 5 8.45 -0.43 21.48
C PHE A 5 8.36 0.20 20.08
N GLY A 6 8.94 -0.43 19.05
CA GLY A 6 9.03 0.17 17.71
C GLY A 6 7.69 0.43 17.01
N ILE A 7 6.70 -0.47 17.15
CA ILE A 7 5.39 -0.29 16.51
C ILE A 7 4.59 0.83 17.19
N TRP A 8 4.66 0.93 18.53
CA TRP A 8 3.97 1.98 19.28
C TRP A 8 4.55 3.37 18.99
N GLU A 9 5.87 3.50 18.88
CA GLU A 9 6.52 4.76 18.47
C GLU A 9 6.16 5.16 17.04
N LEU A 10 6.12 4.21 16.10
CA LEU A 10 5.70 4.51 14.73
C LEU A 10 4.25 5.02 14.68
N ILE A 11 3.34 4.43 15.45
CA ILE A 11 1.95 4.88 15.57
C ILE A 11 1.88 6.29 16.17
N LEU A 12 2.67 6.59 17.19
CA LEU A 12 2.70 7.91 17.82
C LEU A 12 3.18 8.99 16.84
N ILE A 13 4.25 8.71 16.10
CA ILE A 13 4.78 9.60 15.05
C ILE A 13 3.74 9.80 13.94
N LEU A 14 3.10 8.71 13.50
CA LEU A 14 2.05 8.76 12.50
C LEU A 14 0.85 9.61 12.97
N ALA A 15 0.46 9.50 14.23
CA ALA A 15 -0.61 10.31 14.81
C ALA A 15 -0.27 11.81 14.77
N ILE A 16 0.96 12.19 15.13
CA ILE A 16 1.42 13.58 15.05
C ILE A 16 1.42 14.08 13.59
N LEU A 17 1.92 13.27 12.66
CA LEU A 17 1.89 13.58 11.23
C LEU A 17 0.46 13.75 10.73
N LEU A 18 -0.48 12.91 11.16
CA LEU A 18 -1.89 13.02 10.82
C LEU A 18 -2.54 14.29 11.38
N ILE A 19 -2.11 14.79 12.53
CA ILE A 19 -2.61 16.06 13.07
C ILE A 19 -2.08 17.24 12.25
N ILE A 20 -0.81 17.22 11.85
CA ILE A 20 -0.19 18.31 11.07
C ILE A 20 -0.69 18.33 9.62
N PHE A 21 -0.65 17.18 8.95
CA PHE A 21 -0.99 17.06 7.53
C PHE A 21 -2.48 16.77 7.30
N GLY A 22 -3.18 16.19 8.28
CA GLY A 22 -4.54 15.70 8.15
C GLY A 22 -4.62 14.32 7.48
N PRO A 23 -5.60 13.47 7.86
CA PRO A 23 -5.81 12.16 7.21
C PRO A 23 -6.16 12.28 5.73
N SER A 24 -6.82 13.37 5.30
CA SER A 24 -7.19 13.57 3.90
C SER A 24 -5.96 13.62 2.98
N ARG A 25 -4.93 14.42 3.35
CA ARG A 25 -3.74 14.58 2.51
C ARG A 25 -2.93 13.29 2.40
N LEU A 26 -2.80 12.54 3.50
CA LEU A 26 -2.15 11.23 3.50
C LEU A 26 -2.94 10.19 2.69
N GLY A 27 -4.27 10.22 2.74
CA GLY A 27 -5.14 9.37 1.92
C GLY A 27 -5.05 9.68 0.43
N ASP A 28 -5.05 10.96 0.05
CA ASP A 28 -4.94 11.40 -1.35
C ASP A 28 -3.59 11.00 -1.96
N LEU A 29 -2.50 11.22 -1.22
CA LEU A 29 -1.14 10.78 -1.61
C LEU A 29 -1.07 9.25 -1.70
N GLY A 30 -1.59 8.54 -0.70
CA GLY A 30 -1.62 7.08 -0.68
C GLY A 30 -2.42 6.47 -1.82
N SER A 31 -3.57 7.05 -2.18
CA SER A 31 -4.40 6.62 -3.31
C SER A 31 -3.66 6.82 -4.65
N SER A 32 -2.98 7.96 -4.80
CA SER A 32 -2.19 8.28 -6.00
C SER A 32 -1.01 7.32 -6.19
N LEU A 33 -0.25 7.11 -5.12
CA LEU A 33 0.88 6.17 -5.09
C LEU A 33 0.40 4.72 -5.26
N GLY A 34 -0.71 4.36 -4.60
CA GLY A 34 -1.28 3.02 -4.65
C GLY A 34 -1.72 2.63 -6.06
N LYS A 35 -2.34 3.55 -6.82
CA LYS A 35 -2.66 3.33 -8.24
C LYS A 35 -1.41 3.12 -9.09
N GLY A 36 -0.35 3.91 -8.87
CA GLY A 36 0.93 3.75 -9.56
C GLY A 36 1.61 2.41 -9.25
N ILE A 37 1.68 2.04 -7.97
CA ILE A 37 2.25 0.77 -7.50
C ILE A 37 1.42 -0.42 -8.00
N SER A 38 0.08 -0.31 -8.03
CA SER A 38 -0.81 -1.34 -8.56
C SER A 38 -0.56 -1.60 -10.06
N GLY A 39 -0.44 -0.54 -10.86
CA GLY A 39 -0.07 -0.64 -12.27
C GLY A 39 1.30 -1.27 -12.46
N PHE A 40 2.30 -0.83 -11.68
CA PHE A 40 3.66 -1.38 -11.70
C PHE A 40 3.68 -2.88 -11.34
N ARG A 41 2.96 -3.28 -10.27
CA ARG A 41 2.84 -4.68 -9.86
C ARG A 41 2.13 -5.53 -10.91
N LYS A 42 1.16 -4.96 -11.65
CA LYS A 42 0.46 -5.66 -12.73
C LYS A 42 1.38 -5.89 -13.92
N SER A 43 2.12 -4.88 -14.35
CA SER A 43 3.10 -5.02 -15.46
C SER A 43 4.19 -6.03 -15.12
N LEU A 44 4.72 -6.02 -13.89
CA LEU A 44 5.69 -7.03 -13.44
C LEU A 44 5.14 -8.46 -13.41
N ARG A 45 3.83 -8.64 -13.26
CA ARG A 45 3.16 -9.96 -13.29
C ARG A 45 2.79 -10.39 -14.70
N ASP A 46 2.41 -9.45 -15.57
CA ASP A 46 2.09 -9.73 -16.99
C ASP A 46 3.35 -10.02 -17.82
N ASP A 47 4.53 -9.54 -17.41
CA ASP A 47 5.83 -9.87 -18.02
C ASP A 47 6.42 -11.21 -17.54
N ASP A 48 5.76 -11.90 -16.61
CA ASP A 48 6.13 -13.27 -16.19
C ASP A 48 5.40 -14.28 -17.09
N PRO A 49 6.08 -14.93 -18.06
CA PRO A 49 5.44 -15.77 -19.08
C PRO A 49 4.76 -17.03 -18.52
N ASP A 50 4.93 -17.35 -17.23
CA ASP A 50 4.43 -18.58 -16.60
C ASP A 50 3.15 -18.40 -15.78
N ASN A 51 2.50 -17.24 -15.77
CA ASN A 51 1.28 -17.01 -14.96
C ASN A 51 0.06 -16.56 -15.77
N LYS A 52 -0.33 -17.37 -16.76
CA LYS A 52 -1.65 -17.32 -17.40
C LYS A 52 -2.48 -18.52 -16.97
N GLU A 53 -3.11 -18.48 -15.80
CA GLU A 53 -4.33 -19.25 -15.52
C GLU A 53 -4.98 -18.78 -14.21
N GLU A 54 -6.32 -18.90 -14.17
CA GLU A 54 -7.26 -18.58 -13.08
C GLU A 54 -7.80 -17.13 -12.99
N GLY A 55 -8.95 -16.92 -13.64
CA GLY A 55 -9.76 -15.71 -13.43
C GLY A 55 -10.93 -15.44 -14.38
N GLN A 56 -11.34 -16.38 -15.25
CA GLN A 56 -12.62 -16.33 -15.95
C GLN A 56 -13.29 -17.70 -15.88
N SER A 57 -14.15 -17.90 -14.87
CA SER A 57 -15.22 -18.89 -14.89
C SER A 57 -16.25 -18.51 -13.83
N GLY A 58 -17.46 -18.18 -14.28
CA GLY A 58 -18.59 -17.93 -13.38
C GLY A 58 -19.68 -17.05 -13.98
N THR A 59 -20.37 -17.60 -15.00
CA THR A 59 -21.65 -17.18 -15.61
C THR A 59 -21.73 -15.86 -16.37
#